data_AF-A0A1C6R3F4-F1
#
_entry.id   AF-A0A1C6R3F4-F1
#
_cell.length_a   1.000
_cell.length_b   1.000
_cell.length_c   1.000
_cell.angle_alpha   90.00
_cell.angle_beta   90.00
_cell.angle_gamma   90.00
#
_symmetry.space_group_name_H-M   'P 1'
#
loop_
_entity.id
_entity.type
_entity.pdbx_description
1 polymer ?
#
loop_
_entity_poly.entity_id
_entity_poly.type
_entity_poly.pdbx_seq_one_letter_code
_entity_poly.pdbx_strand_id
1 'polypeptide(L)'
;MDLLVASQSAPAVVYDTAYTVVSYSRAAAALWPGLLEPGANLMRWLLLDRDARTQVHDWHRQASEIGVQQLRYALIHRGADDPRIPALIDEVCADPDIRTIWNVSTRVRKSADGASLRLSLPALGWEPITAIAHVLSPSAGPDHRVLMVNWTGTGTECAVKAVTPRVDLVERRRLVQEATARVSVATAHAAADLAGAHGVPLPGLARLIGPGCSLTLVPRSGTVLWATQAPDGRWDVSEIAAYPVMVRLQEAAVGPALRDEFTALARAGLPPEPDAATRQSRALKEQLKA
;
A
#
# COMPACT_ATOMS: atom_id res chain seq x y z
N MET A 1 -0.36 19.93 19.93
CA MET A 1 0.17 18.77 19.17
C MET A 1 0.00 19.00 17.67
N ASP A 2 -1.16 19.50 17.25
CA ASP A 2 -1.51 19.69 15.83
C ASP A 2 -0.57 20.62 15.07
N LEU A 3 -0.20 21.77 15.63
CA LEU A 3 0.77 22.70 14.99
C LEU A 3 2.16 22.06 14.79
N LEU A 4 2.57 21.17 15.68
CA LEU A 4 3.86 20.46 15.56
C LEU A 4 3.78 19.43 14.43
N VAL A 5 2.70 18.66 14.36
CA VAL A 5 2.53 17.63 13.32
C VAL A 5 2.29 18.25 11.95
N ALA A 6 1.50 19.31 11.87
CA ALA A 6 1.25 20.03 10.62
C ALA A 6 2.53 20.63 10.01
N SER A 7 3.53 20.98 10.83
CA SER A 7 4.81 21.54 10.37
C SER A 7 5.87 20.49 10.00
N GLN A 8 5.58 19.19 10.15
CA GLN A 8 6.52 18.14 9.77
C GLN A 8 6.62 17.99 8.24
N SER A 9 7.85 17.95 7.74
CA SER A 9 8.15 17.62 6.33
C SER A 9 8.02 16.13 6.04
N ALA A 10 8.24 15.28 7.05
CA ALA A 10 7.95 13.86 6.98
C ALA A 10 6.45 13.58 7.09
N PRO A 11 5.95 12.50 6.48
CA PRO A 11 4.59 12.04 6.72
C PRO A 11 4.39 11.71 8.20
N ALA A 12 3.42 12.40 8.81
CA ALA A 12 3.11 12.24 10.22
C ALA A 12 1.60 12.27 10.45
N VAL A 13 1.13 11.43 11.36
CA VAL A 13 -0.29 11.28 11.74
C VAL A 13 -0.41 11.18 13.26
N VAL A 14 -1.31 11.96 13.84
CA VAL A 14 -1.77 11.82 15.22
C VAL A 14 -3.01 10.95 15.24
N TYR A 15 -3.05 9.98 16.16
CA TYR A 15 -4.23 9.16 16.38
C TYR A 15 -4.52 8.96 17.87
N ASP A 16 -5.78 8.72 18.21
CA ASP A 16 -6.25 8.51 19.58
C ASP A 16 -6.07 7.06 20.07
N THR A 17 -6.55 6.75 21.27
CA THR A 17 -6.47 5.40 21.87
C THR A 17 -7.18 4.32 21.08
N ALA A 18 -8.15 4.70 20.24
CA ALA A 18 -8.94 3.82 19.39
C ALA A 18 -8.45 3.84 17.92
N TYR A 19 -7.27 4.39 17.66
CA TYR A 19 -6.63 4.49 16.34
C TYR A 19 -7.33 5.43 15.35
N THR A 20 -8.26 6.26 15.82
CA THR A 20 -8.90 7.30 15.00
C THR A 20 -7.90 8.42 14.76
N VAL A 21 -7.75 8.83 13.50
CA VAL A 21 -6.88 9.92 13.09
C VAL A 21 -7.45 11.25 13.56
N VAL A 22 -6.65 12.00 14.31
CA VAL A 22 -7.03 13.30 14.90
C VAL A 22 -6.40 14.45 14.12
N SER A 23 -5.18 14.27 13.62
CA SER A 23 -4.42 15.30 12.93
C SER A 23 -3.34 14.69 12.06
N TYR A 24 -2.83 15.43 11.07
CA TYR A 24 -1.85 14.93 10.11
C TYR A 24 -1.01 16.03 9.48
N SER A 25 0.17 15.66 8.99
CA SER A 25 1.04 16.56 8.24
C SER A 25 0.60 16.67 6.78
N ARG A 26 1.00 17.75 6.10
CA ARG A 26 0.75 17.91 4.66
C ARG A 26 1.37 16.78 3.83
N ALA A 27 2.51 16.25 4.26
CA ALA A 27 3.17 15.13 3.60
C ALA A 27 2.33 13.84 3.73
N ALA A 28 1.74 13.57 4.89
CA ALA A 28 0.81 12.44 5.04
C ALA A 28 -0.42 12.59 4.13
N ALA A 29 -0.95 13.82 4.00
CA ALA A 29 -2.08 14.09 3.12
C ALA A 29 -1.81 13.90 1.63
N ALA A 30 -0.58 14.13 1.19
CA ALA A 30 -0.19 13.85 -0.18
C ALA A 30 -0.07 12.35 -0.46
N LEU A 31 0.30 11.54 0.54
CA LEU A 31 0.59 10.12 0.36
C LEU A 31 -0.61 9.21 0.61
N TRP A 32 -1.44 9.52 1.61
CA TRP A 32 -2.57 8.68 2.03
C TRP A 32 -3.86 9.48 2.15
N PRO A 33 -4.41 10.03 1.05
CA PRO A 33 -5.60 10.88 1.11
C PRO A 33 -6.82 10.19 1.75
N GLY A 34 -7.03 8.88 1.50
CA GLY A 34 -8.14 8.12 2.09
C GLY A 34 -7.99 7.85 3.60
N LEU A 35 -6.76 7.88 4.13
CA LEU A 35 -6.48 7.70 5.55
C LEU A 35 -6.86 8.94 6.40
N LEU A 36 -7.31 10.01 5.76
CA LEU A 36 -7.47 11.33 6.38
C LEU A 36 -8.87 11.90 6.20
N GLU A 37 -9.81 11.09 5.72
CA GLU A 37 -11.23 11.45 5.71
C GLU A 37 -11.75 11.62 7.16
N PRO A 38 -12.82 12.39 7.38
CA PRO A 38 -13.40 12.54 8.72
C PRO A 38 -13.73 11.18 9.34
N GLY A 39 -13.18 10.91 10.54
CA GLY A 39 -13.37 9.64 11.24
C GLY A 39 -12.48 8.50 10.72
N ALA A 40 -11.50 8.79 9.87
CA ALA A 40 -10.54 7.79 9.41
C ALA A 40 -9.81 7.13 10.58
N ASN A 41 -9.51 5.85 10.42
CA ASN A 41 -8.92 5.03 11.47
C ASN A 41 -7.76 4.21 10.89
N LEU A 42 -6.60 4.27 11.54
CA LEU A 42 -5.39 3.62 11.04
C LEU A 42 -5.56 2.11 10.89
N MET A 43 -6.29 1.47 11.81
CA MET A 43 -6.50 0.02 11.78
C MET A 43 -7.52 -0.37 10.71
N ARG A 44 -8.58 0.43 10.50
CA ARG A 44 -9.51 0.20 9.38
C ARG A 44 -8.78 0.32 8.04
N TRP A 45 -7.98 1.36 7.88
CA TRP A 45 -7.20 1.52 6.66
C TRP A 45 -6.28 0.32 6.44
N LEU A 46 -5.45 -0.02 7.42
CA LEU A 46 -4.50 -1.12 7.26
C LEU A 46 -5.18 -2.47 6.98
N LEU A 47 -6.29 -2.78 7.67
CA LEU A 47 -6.88 -4.13 7.69
C LEU A 47 -8.02 -4.33 6.69
N LEU A 48 -8.74 -3.27 6.33
CA LEU A 48 -9.95 -3.36 5.50
C LEU A 48 -9.81 -2.60 4.17
N ASP A 49 -9.02 -1.52 4.13
CA ASP A 49 -8.92 -0.71 2.93
C ASP A 49 -8.10 -1.44 1.85
N ARG A 50 -8.68 -1.48 0.64
CA ARG A 50 -8.05 -2.04 -0.56
C ARG A 50 -6.76 -1.30 -0.92
N ASP A 51 -6.69 0.00 -0.64
CA ASP A 51 -5.53 0.82 -0.91
C ASP A 51 -4.38 0.36 -0.02
N ALA A 52 -4.63 0.02 1.26
CA ALA A 52 -3.59 -0.59 2.10
C ALA A 52 -3.19 -1.99 1.61
N ARG A 53 -4.16 -2.83 1.23
CA ARG A 53 -3.87 -4.13 0.59
C ARG A 53 -3.06 -3.99 -0.68
N THR A 54 -3.14 -2.85 -1.36
CA THR A 54 -2.42 -2.58 -2.60
C THR A 54 -1.06 -1.91 -2.37
N GLN A 55 -0.99 -1.03 -1.38
CA GLN A 55 0.20 -0.22 -1.11
C GLN A 55 1.20 -0.94 -0.21
N VAL A 56 0.74 -1.84 0.66
CA VAL A 56 1.59 -2.56 1.62
C VAL A 56 2.02 -3.90 1.02
N HIS A 57 3.33 -4.08 0.88
CA HIS A 57 3.94 -5.36 0.50
C HIS A 57 3.86 -6.34 1.66
N ASP A 58 3.81 -7.65 1.36
CA ASP A 58 3.53 -8.70 2.35
C ASP A 58 2.33 -8.39 3.27
N TRP A 59 1.23 -7.88 2.69
CA TRP A 59 0.11 -7.35 3.46
C TRP A 59 -0.40 -8.29 4.56
N HIS A 60 -0.52 -9.60 4.30
CA HIS A 60 -0.97 -10.56 5.33
C HIS A 60 -0.04 -10.60 6.55
N ARG A 61 1.27 -10.55 6.32
CA ARG A 61 2.26 -10.51 7.41
C ARG A 61 2.15 -9.19 8.17
N GLN A 62 2.03 -8.07 7.46
CA GLN A 62 1.92 -6.75 8.08
C GLN A 62 0.58 -6.60 8.84
N ALA A 63 -0.54 -6.99 8.25
CA ALA A 63 -1.85 -7.04 8.89
C ALA A 63 -1.81 -7.85 10.20
N SER A 64 -1.07 -8.96 10.24
CA SER A 64 -0.79 -9.68 11.48
C SER A 64 0.07 -8.88 12.45
N GLU A 65 1.29 -8.50 12.05
CA GLU A 65 2.32 -7.97 12.93
C GLU A 65 2.04 -6.56 13.45
N ILE A 66 1.51 -5.67 12.61
CA ILE A 66 1.26 -4.27 12.96
C ILE A 66 -0.24 -3.96 13.14
N GLY A 67 -1.15 -4.81 12.65
CA GLY A 67 -2.59 -4.61 12.85
C GLY A 67 -3.15 -5.45 14.00
N VAL A 68 -3.37 -6.75 13.74
CA VAL A 68 -4.00 -7.70 14.67
C VAL A 68 -3.27 -7.76 16.01
N GLN A 69 -1.94 -7.84 16.02
CA GLN A 69 -1.18 -7.89 17.28
C GLN A 69 -1.34 -6.60 18.11
N GLN A 70 -1.51 -5.43 17.48
CA GLN A 70 -1.78 -4.17 18.19
C GLN A 70 -3.22 -4.10 18.71
N LEU A 71 -4.20 -4.53 17.90
CA LEU A 71 -5.59 -4.61 18.35
C LEU A 71 -5.76 -5.58 19.53
N ARG A 72 -5.07 -6.72 19.53
CA ARG A 72 -5.04 -7.63 20.69
C ARG A 72 -4.45 -6.96 21.93
N TYR A 73 -3.35 -6.23 21.77
CA TYR A 73 -2.76 -5.48 22.87
C TYR A 73 -3.77 -4.45 23.42
N ALA A 74 -4.43 -3.69 22.54
CA ALA A 74 -5.44 -2.70 22.93
C ALA A 74 -6.63 -3.36 23.64
N LEU A 75 -7.11 -4.51 23.16
CA LEU A 75 -8.20 -5.25 23.79
C LEU A 75 -7.87 -5.64 25.24
N ILE A 76 -6.68 -6.18 25.48
CA ILE A 76 -6.24 -6.62 26.81
C ILE A 76 -6.15 -5.45 27.79
N HIS A 77 -5.67 -4.30 27.33
CA HIS A 77 -5.33 -3.18 28.22
C HIS A 77 -6.39 -2.10 28.30
N ARG A 78 -7.33 -2.05 27.34
CA ARG A 78 -8.33 -0.98 27.23
C ARG A 78 -9.71 -1.47 26.80
N GLY A 79 -9.89 -2.74 26.45
CA GLY A 79 -11.16 -3.25 25.94
C GLY A 79 -12.32 -3.14 26.94
N ALA A 80 -12.03 -3.17 28.24
CA ALA A 80 -13.04 -2.98 29.28
C ALA A 80 -13.46 -1.51 29.45
N ASP A 81 -12.53 -0.58 29.20
CA ASP A 81 -12.72 0.85 29.46
C ASP A 81 -13.16 1.63 28.20
N ASP A 82 -12.81 1.13 27.02
CA ASP A 82 -13.07 1.78 25.73
C ASP A 82 -13.84 0.82 24.79
N PRO A 83 -15.18 0.94 24.70
CA PRO A 83 -16.01 0.03 23.90
C PRO A 83 -15.74 0.16 22.38
N ARG A 84 -15.02 1.21 21.95
CA ARG A 84 -14.63 1.38 20.55
C ARG A 84 -13.61 0.31 20.12
N ILE A 85 -12.81 -0.22 21.05
CA ILE A 85 -11.83 -1.26 20.76
C ILE A 85 -12.48 -2.60 20.40
N PRO A 86 -13.35 -3.21 21.23
CA PRO A 86 -14.03 -4.44 20.85
C PRO A 86 -14.91 -4.24 19.61
N ALA A 87 -15.59 -3.10 19.46
CA ALA A 87 -16.37 -2.81 18.25
C ALA A 87 -15.51 -2.77 16.98
N LEU A 88 -14.33 -2.15 17.03
CA LEU A 88 -13.37 -2.14 15.92
C LEU A 88 -12.85 -3.55 15.61
N ILE A 89 -12.62 -4.38 16.63
CA ILE A 89 -12.18 -5.77 16.44
C ILE A 89 -13.26 -6.60 15.77
N ASP A 90 -14.52 -6.47 16.20
CA ASP A 90 -15.66 -7.15 15.60
C ASP A 90 -15.82 -6.76 14.14
N GLU A 91 -15.71 -5.46 13.85
CA GLU A 91 -15.73 -4.92 12.49
C GLU A 91 -14.63 -5.51 11.62
N VAL A 92 -13.37 -5.46 12.06
CA VAL A 92 -12.27 -5.97 11.22
C VAL A 92 -12.30 -7.50 11.09
N CYS A 93 -12.80 -8.23 12.09
CA CYS A 93 -12.95 -9.69 12.05
C CYS A 93 -14.16 -10.15 11.23
N ALA A 94 -15.02 -9.24 10.75
CA ALA A 94 -16.02 -9.57 9.75
C ALA A 94 -15.33 -10.00 8.44
N ASP A 95 -14.18 -9.40 8.11
CA ASP A 95 -13.33 -9.81 6.99
C ASP A 95 -12.71 -11.20 7.23
N PRO A 96 -12.84 -12.15 6.29
CA PRO A 96 -12.40 -13.53 6.47
C PRO A 96 -10.87 -13.68 6.55
N ASP A 97 -10.09 -12.82 5.87
CA ASP A 97 -8.63 -12.87 5.93
C ASP A 97 -8.17 -12.44 7.32
N ILE A 98 -8.74 -11.33 7.82
CA ILE A 98 -8.44 -10.82 9.16
C ILE A 98 -8.89 -11.78 10.25
N ARG A 99 -10.09 -12.37 10.13
CA ARG A 99 -10.55 -13.40 11.07
C ARG A 99 -9.61 -14.59 11.13
N THR A 100 -9.08 -15.02 9.99
CA THR A 100 -8.10 -16.10 9.94
C THR A 100 -6.81 -15.71 10.65
N ILE A 101 -6.26 -14.52 10.36
CA ILE A 101 -5.06 -14.00 11.03
C ILE A 101 -5.28 -13.89 12.55
N TRP A 102 -6.44 -13.38 12.97
CA TRP A 102 -6.85 -13.27 14.37
C TRP A 102 -6.83 -14.63 15.05
N ASN A 103 -7.42 -15.66 14.45
CA ASN A 103 -7.49 -16.99 15.06
C ASN A 103 -6.14 -17.71 15.11
N VAL A 104 -5.25 -17.46 14.15
CA VAL A 104 -3.92 -18.11 14.10
C VAL A 104 -2.90 -17.42 15.01
N SER A 105 -2.94 -16.08 15.11
CA SER A 105 -1.96 -15.32 15.88
C SER A 105 -2.45 -15.00 17.28
N THR A 106 -1.73 -15.48 18.29
CA THR A 106 -1.94 -15.12 19.71
C THR A 106 -0.98 -14.03 20.20
N ARG A 107 -0.11 -13.54 19.32
CA ARG A 107 0.91 -12.54 19.67
C ARG A 107 0.25 -11.19 19.94
N VAL A 108 0.93 -10.38 20.74
CA VAL A 108 0.54 -9.01 21.07
C VAL A 108 1.71 -8.07 20.83
N ARG A 109 1.42 -6.88 20.33
CA ARG A 109 2.41 -5.84 20.07
C ARG A 109 1.90 -4.53 20.65
N LYS A 110 2.68 -3.91 21.54
CA LYS A 110 2.30 -2.62 22.15
C LYS A 110 2.29 -1.45 21.17
N SER A 111 3.22 -1.47 20.22
CA SER A 111 3.44 -0.36 19.27
C SER A 111 4.05 -0.86 17.97
N ALA A 112 3.69 -0.23 16.86
CA ALA A 112 4.36 -0.37 15.56
C ALA A 112 5.68 0.43 15.46
N ASP A 113 6.18 1.00 16.57
CA ASP A 113 7.49 1.65 16.58
C ASP A 113 8.60 0.71 16.09
N GLY A 114 9.43 1.21 15.19
CA GLY A 114 10.48 0.46 14.52
C GLY A 114 9.99 -0.54 13.46
N ALA A 115 8.69 -0.60 13.17
CA ALA A 115 8.19 -1.49 12.12
C ALA A 115 8.73 -1.05 10.76
N SER A 116 9.31 -2.00 10.03
CA SER A 116 9.74 -1.82 8.64
C SER A 116 8.61 -2.24 7.70
N LEU A 117 8.16 -1.30 6.88
CA LEU A 117 7.09 -1.47 5.90
C LEU A 117 7.66 -1.22 4.52
N ARG A 118 7.53 -2.21 3.64
CA ARG A 118 7.78 -2.01 2.22
C ARG A 118 6.47 -1.55 1.57
N LEU A 119 6.52 -0.40 0.91
CA LEU A 119 5.36 0.28 0.36
C LEU A 119 5.54 0.60 -1.12
N SER A 120 4.46 0.58 -1.88
CA SER A 120 4.38 1.17 -3.21
C SER A 120 3.23 2.16 -3.21
N LEU A 121 3.53 3.46 -3.27
CA LEU A 121 2.53 4.52 -3.15
C LEU A 121 2.25 5.17 -4.52
N PRO A 122 0.98 5.45 -4.88
CA PRO A 122 0.66 6.10 -6.15
C PRO A 122 1.37 7.45 -6.33
N ALA A 123 1.43 8.25 -5.27
CA ALA A 123 2.10 9.56 -5.27
C ALA A 123 3.62 9.48 -5.50
N LEU A 124 4.20 8.28 -5.39
CA LEU A 124 5.62 7.99 -5.61
C LEU A 124 5.83 7.08 -6.83
N GLY A 125 4.86 7.06 -7.75
CA GLY A 125 4.97 6.28 -9.00
C GLY A 125 4.94 4.77 -8.79
N TRP A 126 4.44 4.30 -7.65
CA TRP A 126 4.41 2.88 -7.26
C TRP A 126 5.78 2.23 -7.10
N GLU A 127 6.87 3.00 -7.12
CA GLU A 127 8.20 2.47 -6.84
C GLU A 127 8.27 1.91 -5.41
N PRO A 128 8.76 0.67 -5.22
CA PRO A 128 8.89 0.10 -3.89
C PRO A 128 9.89 0.88 -3.05
N ILE A 129 9.44 1.32 -1.87
CA ILE A 129 10.25 2.00 -0.88
C ILE A 129 10.15 1.27 0.46
N THR A 130 11.24 1.26 1.21
CA THR A 130 11.20 0.78 2.59
C THR A 130 11.02 1.97 3.52
N ALA A 131 10.05 1.85 4.39
CA ALA A 131 9.64 2.85 5.34
C ALA A 131 9.82 2.31 6.77
N ILE A 132 10.33 3.13 7.67
CA ILE A 132 10.39 2.85 9.10
C ILE A 132 9.31 3.69 9.77
N ALA A 133 8.39 3.01 10.45
CA ALA A 133 7.40 3.63 11.32
C ALA A 133 8.04 3.98 12.67
N HIS A 134 7.88 5.21 13.10
CA HIS A 134 8.21 5.66 14.44
C HIS A 134 6.93 6.06 15.17
N VAL A 135 6.70 5.51 16.35
CA VAL A 135 5.50 5.81 17.14
C VAL A 135 5.90 6.48 18.45
N LEU A 136 5.59 7.76 18.55
CA LEU A 136 5.88 8.59 19.71
C LEU A 136 4.67 8.68 20.64
N SER A 137 4.91 8.73 21.94
CA SER A 137 3.88 8.91 22.99
C SER A 137 4.08 10.26 23.68
N PRO A 138 3.31 11.30 23.31
CA PRO A 138 3.51 12.64 23.85
C PRO A 138 3.05 12.75 25.31
N SER A 139 3.88 13.32 26.18
CA SER A 139 3.51 13.53 27.59
C SER A 139 2.33 14.49 27.76
N ALA A 140 2.20 15.49 26.86
CA ALA A 140 1.11 16.48 26.88
C ALA A 140 -0.24 15.94 26.35
N GLY A 141 -0.29 14.68 25.92
CA GLY A 141 -1.49 14.03 25.38
C GLY A 141 -1.34 12.51 25.50
N PRO A 142 -1.46 11.94 26.71
CA PRO A 142 -1.15 10.52 26.96
C PRO A 142 -2.07 9.56 26.20
N ASP A 143 -3.24 10.03 25.79
CA ASP A 143 -4.23 9.29 24.99
C ASP A 143 -3.97 9.34 23.49
N HIS A 144 -2.94 10.09 23.06
CA HIS A 144 -2.58 10.24 21.65
C HIS A 144 -1.25 9.56 21.34
N ARG A 145 -1.09 9.16 20.09
CA ARG A 145 0.16 8.67 19.53
C ARG A 145 0.46 9.42 18.25
N VAL A 146 1.75 9.61 17.98
CA VAL A 146 2.20 10.21 16.72
C VAL A 146 2.94 9.15 15.94
N LEU A 147 2.39 8.75 14.80
CA LEU A 147 3.08 7.96 13.79
C LEU A 147 3.86 8.91 12.89
N MET A 148 5.17 8.70 12.76
CA MET A 148 6.02 9.33 11.75
C MET A 148 6.60 8.25 10.86
N VAL A 149 6.67 8.52 9.56
CA VAL A 149 7.20 7.57 8.58
C VAL A 149 8.46 8.15 7.95
N ASN A 150 9.58 7.47 8.16
CA ASN A 150 10.85 7.77 7.51
C ASN A 150 11.18 6.69 6.47
N TRP A 151 12.10 6.96 5.55
CA TRP A 151 12.42 6.03 4.47
C TRP A 151 13.87 5.58 4.55
N THR A 152 14.13 4.32 4.19
CA THR A 152 15.46 3.71 4.24
C THR A 152 15.77 2.99 2.91
N GLY A 153 16.78 3.43 2.14
CA GLY A 153 17.19 2.76 0.89
C GLY A 153 18.12 3.55 -0.03
N THR A 154 18.90 2.81 -0.84
CA THR A 154 19.93 3.26 -1.80
C THR A 154 19.49 3.00 -3.25
N GLY A 155 18.70 3.93 -3.81
CA GLY A 155 18.12 3.90 -5.16
C GLY A 155 16.95 4.90 -5.22
N THR A 156 17.01 5.90 -6.12
CA THR A 156 16.39 7.23 -5.88
C THR A 156 16.63 7.68 -4.43
N GLU A 157 17.89 7.60 -4.03
CA GLU A 157 18.49 7.86 -2.71
C GLU A 157 18.17 9.27 -2.11
N CYS A 158 17.32 10.05 -2.79
CA CYS A 158 16.99 11.45 -2.56
C CYS A 158 15.51 11.81 -2.82
N ALA A 159 14.64 10.91 -3.31
CA ALA A 159 13.25 11.30 -3.66
C ALA A 159 12.44 11.85 -2.46
N VAL A 160 12.85 11.50 -1.25
CA VAL A 160 12.29 12.01 0.00
C VAL A 160 12.97 13.32 0.45
N LYS A 161 14.24 13.55 0.12
CA LYS A 161 14.82 14.91 0.22
C LYS A 161 14.08 15.91 -0.72
N ALA A 162 13.26 15.40 -1.64
CA ALA A 162 12.48 16.15 -2.62
C ALA A 162 10.93 16.04 -2.47
N VAL A 163 10.39 15.86 -1.27
CA VAL A 163 9.14 16.57 -0.91
C VAL A 163 9.51 17.93 -0.29
N THR A 164 10.46 18.62 -0.93
CA THR A 164 10.54 20.07 -0.86
C THR A 164 9.34 20.61 -1.65
N PRO A 165 8.60 21.61 -1.15
CA PRO A 165 7.47 22.18 -1.87
C PRO A 165 7.99 23.03 -3.04
N ARG A 166 8.38 22.38 -4.15
CA ARG A 166 8.77 23.06 -5.40
C ARG A 166 8.25 22.43 -6.68
N VAL A 167 7.49 21.34 -6.58
CA VAL A 167 6.72 20.84 -7.73
C VAL A 167 5.33 21.43 -7.64
N ASP A 168 4.92 22.18 -8.66
CA ASP A 168 3.60 22.79 -8.74
C ASP A 168 2.55 21.70 -8.52
N LEU A 169 1.92 21.75 -7.35
CA LEU A 169 0.93 20.77 -6.93
C LEU A 169 -0.27 20.76 -7.85
N VAL A 170 -0.50 21.79 -8.67
CA VAL A 170 -1.56 21.81 -9.69
C VAL A 170 -1.23 20.87 -10.85
N GLU A 171 0.02 20.86 -11.30
CA GLU A 171 0.50 20.01 -12.40
C GLU A 171 0.67 18.55 -11.95
N ARG A 172 1.15 18.34 -10.71
CA ARG A 172 1.17 17.00 -10.10
C ARG A 172 -0.23 16.50 -9.74
N ARG A 173 -1.15 17.37 -9.32
CA ARG A 173 -2.56 17.01 -9.14
C ARG A 173 -3.18 16.67 -10.48
N ARG A 174 -2.84 17.37 -11.56
CA ARG A 174 -3.28 17.02 -12.92
C ARG A 174 -2.73 15.67 -13.38
N LEU A 175 -1.43 15.41 -13.21
CA LEU A 175 -0.81 14.12 -13.56
C LEU A 175 -1.30 12.97 -12.67
N VAL A 176 -1.50 13.21 -11.37
CA VAL A 176 -2.12 12.25 -10.47
C VAL A 176 -3.57 12.08 -10.84
N GLN A 177 -4.33 13.10 -11.22
CA GLN A 177 -5.75 13.01 -11.59
C GLN A 177 -5.97 12.43 -13.00
N GLU A 178 -4.97 12.54 -13.87
CA GLU A 178 -4.87 11.85 -15.17
C GLU A 178 -4.41 10.38 -14.99
N ALA A 179 -3.49 10.07 -14.07
CA ALA A 179 -3.05 8.71 -13.72
C ALA A 179 -3.98 7.97 -12.72
N THR A 180 -4.76 8.72 -11.95
CA THR A 180 -5.86 8.28 -11.06
C THR A 180 -7.21 8.68 -11.63
N ALA A 181 -7.32 8.74 -12.95
CA ALA A 181 -8.58 8.44 -13.58
C ALA A 181 -8.90 6.97 -13.23
N ARG A 182 -9.38 6.74 -12.00
CA ARG A 182 -9.94 5.48 -11.52
C ARG A 182 -11.15 5.24 -12.39
N VAL A 183 -10.94 4.59 -13.52
CA VAL A 183 -12.02 4.16 -14.38
C VAL A 183 -12.68 3.02 -13.62
N SER A 184 -13.86 3.30 -13.07
CA SER A 184 -14.67 2.29 -12.44
C SER A 184 -15.55 1.64 -13.51
N VAL A 185 -15.40 0.34 -13.74
CA VAL A 185 -16.15 -0.43 -14.73
C VAL A 185 -17.01 -1.49 -14.07
N ALA A 186 -18.01 -1.99 -14.78
CA ALA A 186 -18.96 -2.95 -14.20
C ALA A 186 -18.38 -4.36 -14.05
N THR A 187 -17.38 -4.75 -14.83
CA THR A 187 -16.87 -6.13 -14.89
C THR A 187 -15.35 -6.18 -15.07
N ALA A 188 -14.73 -7.29 -14.65
CA ALA A 188 -13.32 -7.57 -14.91
C ALA A 188 -12.98 -7.61 -16.41
N HIS A 189 -13.94 -8.04 -17.24
CA HIS A 189 -13.76 -8.06 -18.70
C HIS A 189 -13.68 -6.65 -19.27
N ALA A 190 -14.61 -5.76 -18.85
CA ALA A 190 -14.56 -4.35 -19.23
C ALA A 190 -13.28 -3.66 -18.76
N ALA A 191 -12.70 -4.09 -17.64
CA ALA A 191 -11.40 -3.59 -17.17
C ALA A 191 -10.24 -4.05 -18.08
N ALA A 192 -10.29 -5.29 -18.56
CA ALA A 192 -9.31 -5.80 -19.51
C ALA A 192 -9.45 -5.15 -20.90
N ASP A 193 -10.67 -4.83 -21.34
CA ASP A 193 -10.93 -4.17 -22.62
C ASP A 193 -10.29 -2.78 -22.71
N LEU A 194 -10.07 -2.11 -21.57
CA LEU A 194 -9.34 -0.83 -21.52
C LEU A 194 -7.89 -0.94 -21.99
N ALA A 195 -7.28 -2.14 -21.98
CA ALA A 195 -5.94 -2.38 -22.51
C ALA A 195 -5.89 -2.35 -24.06
N GLY A 196 -7.07 -2.32 -24.71
CA GLY A 196 -7.21 -2.38 -26.15
C GLY A 196 -6.89 -3.75 -26.75
N ALA A 197 -6.88 -3.81 -28.09
CA ALA A 197 -6.79 -5.07 -28.86
C ALA A 197 -5.50 -5.90 -28.65
N HIS A 198 -4.50 -5.35 -27.95
CA HIS A 198 -3.23 -6.02 -27.67
C HIS A 198 -3.01 -6.28 -26.18
N GLY A 199 -4.04 -6.08 -25.35
CA GLY A 199 -3.99 -6.43 -23.94
C GLY A 199 -3.69 -7.91 -23.75
N VAL A 200 -2.71 -8.23 -22.91
CA VAL A 200 -2.36 -9.60 -22.55
C VAL A 200 -2.85 -9.87 -21.13
N PRO A 201 -3.89 -10.69 -20.93
CA PRO A 201 -4.38 -11.00 -19.58
C PRO A 201 -3.34 -11.82 -18.81
N LEU A 202 -3.19 -11.52 -17.52
CA LEU A 202 -2.26 -12.20 -16.60
C LEU A 202 -3.03 -12.88 -15.44
N PRO A 203 -3.91 -13.86 -15.73
CA PRO A 203 -4.83 -14.42 -14.75
C PRO A 203 -4.15 -15.28 -13.66
N GLY A 204 -2.98 -15.85 -13.95
CA GLY A 204 -2.19 -16.59 -12.98
C GLY A 204 -1.52 -15.66 -11.97
N LEU A 205 -0.93 -14.57 -12.44
CA LEU A 205 -0.32 -13.54 -11.58
C LEU A 205 -1.38 -12.77 -10.77
N ALA A 206 -2.54 -12.47 -11.36
CA ALA A 206 -3.63 -11.83 -10.65
C ALA A 206 -4.11 -12.66 -9.44
N ARG A 207 -4.17 -14.00 -9.58
CA ARG A 207 -4.54 -14.90 -8.49
C ARG A 207 -3.54 -14.92 -7.33
N LEU A 208 -2.25 -14.70 -7.60
CA LEU A 208 -1.25 -14.57 -6.54
C LEU A 208 -1.46 -13.30 -5.70
N ILE A 209 -1.99 -12.25 -6.31
CA ILE A 209 -2.30 -10.99 -5.62
C ILE A 209 -3.57 -11.12 -4.79
N GLY A 210 -4.62 -11.75 -5.33
CA GLY A 210 -5.84 -12.06 -4.59
C GLY A 210 -7.06 -12.33 -5.48
N PRO A 211 -8.14 -12.90 -4.91
CA PRO A 211 -9.33 -13.35 -5.67
C PRO A 211 -10.15 -12.20 -6.30
N GLY A 212 -9.99 -10.96 -5.83
CA GLY A 212 -10.64 -9.77 -6.38
C GLY A 212 -9.74 -8.93 -7.29
N CYS A 213 -8.67 -9.50 -7.85
CA CYS A 213 -7.72 -8.79 -8.70
C CYS A 213 -7.77 -9.30 -10.15
N SER A 214 -7.62 -8.38 -11.10
CA SER A 214 -7.39 -8.68 -12.51
C SER A 214 -6.22 -7.85 -13.01
N LEU A 215 -5.31 -8.48 -13.73
CA LEU A 215 -4.13 -7.85 -14.31
C LEU A 215 -4.16 -8.04 -15.83
N THR A 216 -4.02 -6.94 -16.57
CA THR A 216 -3.88 -6.98 -18.03
C THR A 216 -2.67 -6.16 -18.44
N LEU A 217 -1.68 -6.80 -19.04
CA LEU A 217 -0.50 -6.12 -19.57
C LEU A 217 -0.87 -5.35 -20.85
N VAL A 218 -0.37 -4.12 -20.97
CA VAL A 218 -0.46 -3.28 -22.16
C VAL A 218 0.95 -3.23 -22.79
N PRO A 219 1.28 -4.11 -23.76
CA PRO A 219 2.67 -4.30 -24.18
C PRO A 219 3.30 -3.07 -24.83
N ARG A 220 2.49 -2.22 -25.48
CA ARG A 220 2.99 -1.02 -26.18
C ARG A 220 3.49 0.06 -25.22
N SER A 221 2.87 0.19 -24.06
CA SER A 221 3.21 1.18 -23.03
C SER A 221 4.11 0.61 -21.93
N GLY A 222 4.29 -0.71 -21.87
CA GLY A 222 5.04 -1.34 -20.77
C GLY A 222 4.33 -1.23 -19.41
N THR A 223 3.02 -0.96 -19.44
CA THR A 223 2.16 -0.80 -18.26
C THR A 223 1.24 -2.00 -18.08
N VAL A 224 0.67 -2.12 -16.89
CA VAL A 224 -0.33 -3.11 -16.50
C VAL A 224 -1.56 -2.34 -16.04
N LEU A 225 -2.73 -2.72 -16.57
CA LEU A 225 -3.99 -2.36 -15.96
C LEU A 225 -4.22 -3.30 -14.78
N TRP A 226 -4.15 -2.75 -13.59
CA TRP A 226 -4.51 -3.42 -12.36
C TRP A 226 -5.94 -3.03 -11.99
N ALA A 227 -6.85 -3.99 -12.07
CA ALA A 227 -8.23 -3.82 -11.65
C ALA A 227 -8.49 -4.56 -10.34
N THR A 228 -9.19 -3.91 -9.42
CA THR A 228 -9.61 -4.50 -8.14
C THR A 228 -11.12 -4.41 -8.01
N GLN A 229 -11.75 -5.50 -7.56
CA GLN A 229 -13.18 -5.53 -7.31
C GLN A 229 -13.51 -4.78 -6.01
N ALA A 230 -14.40 -3.80 -6.10
CA ALA A 230 -14.97 -3.07 -4.98
C ALA A 230 -16.16 -3.84 -4.35
N PRO A 231 -16.53 -3.54 -3.10
CA PRO A 231 -17.63 -4.20 -2.40
C PRO A 231 -19.01 -4.02 -3.07
N ASP A 232 -19.19 -2.96 -3.85
CA ASP A 232 -20.38 -2.70 -4.66
C ASP A 232 -20.44 -3.54 -5.95
N GLY A 233 -19.44 -4.41 -6.16
CA GLY A 233 -19.30 -5.29 -7.32
C GLY A 233 -18.63 -4.63 -8.52
N ARG A 234 -18.35 -3.32 -8.48
CA ARG A 234 -17.62 -2.61 -9.55
C ARG A 234 -16.13 -2.91 -9.51
N TRP A 235 -15.43 -2.57 -10.58
CA TRP A 235 -14.01 -2.80 -10.73
C TRP A 235 -13.30 -1.47 -10.93
N ASP A 236 -12.40 -1.15 -10.01
CA ASP A 236 -11.60 0.07 -10.09
C ASP A 236 -10.27 -0.25 -10.75
N VAL A 237 -10.02 0.41 -11.87
CA VAL A 237 -8.86 0.18 -12.73
C VAL A 237 -7.82 1.27 -12.53
N SER A 238 -6.57 0.86 -12.38
CA SER A 238 -5.40 1.74 -12.34
C SER A 238 -4.37 1.25 -13.35
N GLU A 239 -3.82 2.16 -14.15
CA GLU A 239 -2.69 1.86 -15.03
C GLU A 239 -1.38 2.14 -14.29
N ILE A 240 -0.49 1.15 -14.29
CA ILE A 240 0.77 1.19 -13.53
C ILE A 240 1.91 0.61 -14.37
N ALA A 241 3.15 0.99 -14.11
CA ALA A 241 4.29 0.37 -14.78
C ALA A 241 4.41 -1.12 -14.43
N ALA A 242 4.93 -1.93 -15.35
CA ALA A 242 5.11 -3.38 -15.14
C ALA A 242 6.09 -3.71 -13.99
N TYR A 243 7.10 -2.87 -13.76
CA TYR A 243 8.15 -3.14 -12.77
C TYR A 243 7.65 -3.22 -11.31
N PRO A 244 6.85 -2.25 -10.80
CA PRO A 244 6.18 -2.37 -9.48
C PRO A 244 5.40 -3.68 -9.28
N VAL A 245 4.72 -4.15 -10.33
CA VAL A 245 3.95 -5.40 -10.30
C VAL A 245 4.86 -6.61 -10.13
N MET A 246 6.00 -6.62 -10.84
CA MET A 246 6.98 -7.71 -10.74
C MET A 246 7.55 -7.85 -9.33
N VAL A 247 7.95 -6.75 -8.69
CA VAL A 247 8.52 -6.78 -7.34
C VAL A 247 7.53 -7.38 -6.34
N ARG A 248 6.25 -6.99 -6.45
CA ARG A 248 5.21 -7.49 -5.56
C ARG A 248 4.86 -8.96 -5.79
N LEU A 249 4.95 -9.44 -7.03
CA LEU A 249 4.72 -10.84 -7.37
C LEU A 249 5.88 -11.77 -6.98
N GLN A 250 7.09 -11.25 -6.86
CA GLN A 250 8.26 -12.03 -6.44
C GLN A 250 8.12 -12.57 -5.01
N GLU A 251 7.50 -11.78 -4.12
CA GLU A 251 7.23 -12.18 -2.73
C GLU A 251 6.19 -13.32 -2.64
N ALA A 252 5.33 -13.47 -3.64
CA ALA A 252 4.25 -14.47 -3.68
C ALA A 252 4.66 -15.87 -4.20
N ALA A 253 5.97 -16.15 -4.37
CA ALA A 253 6.53 -17.41 -4.88
C ALA A 253 5.98 -17.86 -6.25
N VAL A 254 6.51 -17.27 -7.33
CA VAL A 254 6.13 -17.59 -8.72
C VAL A 254 6.56 -19.02 -9.11
N GLY A 255 5.61 -19.94 -9.18
CA GLY A 255 5.83 -21.33 -9.60
C GLY A 255 6.07 -21.50 -11.11
N PRO A 256 6.48 -22.70 -11.57
CA PRO A 256 6.75 -22.97 -13.00
C PRO A 256 5.57 -22.67 -13.93
N ALA A 257 4.33 -22.82 -13.44
CA ALA A 257 3.10 -22.58 -14.18
C ALA A 257 2.84 -21.10 -14.52
N LEU A 258 3.58 -20.17 -13.90
CA LEU A 258 3.40 -18.72 -14.06
C LEU A 258 4.56 -18.05 -14.79
N ARG A 259 5.52 -18.84 -15.30
CA ARG A 259 6.72 -18.32 -15.97
C ARG A 259 6.38 -17.51 -17.21
N ASP A 260 5.41 -17.93 -18.01
CA ASP A 260 5.11 -17.27 -19.28
C ASP A 260 4.49 -15.88 -19.04
N GLU A 261 3.54 -15.78 -18.11
CA GLU A 261 2.97 -14.50 -17.67
C GLU A 261 4.04 -13.60 -17.06
N PHE A 262 4.89 -14.14 -16.16
CA PHE A 262 5.96 -13.37 -15.55
C PHE A 262 7.01 -12.93 -16.56
N THR A 263 7.31 -13.74 -17.57
CA THR A 263 8.24 -13.41 -18.65
C THR A 263 7.68 -12.31 -19.55
N ALA A 264 6.39 -12.36 -19.88
CA ALA A 264 5.72 -11.31 -20.64
C ALA A 264 5.76 -9.97 -19.87
N LEU A 265 5.44 -10.00 -18.59
CA LEU A 265 5.52 -8.85 -17.70
C LEU A 265 6.95 -8.29 -17.59
N ALA A 266 7.94 -9.18 -17.42
CA ALA A 266 9.34 -8.80 -17.33
C ALA A 266 9.86 -8.17 -18.62
N ARG A 267 9.51 -8.73 -19.78
CA ARG A 267 9.89 -8.15 -21.08
C ARG A 267 9.29 -6.76 -21.29
N ALA A 268 8.04 -6.56 -20.89
CA ALA A 268 7.38 -5.26 -21.02
C ALA A 268 7.88 -4.22 -20.02
N GLY A 269 8.38 -4.64 -18.85
CA GLY A 269 8.96 -3.76 -17.84
C GLY A 269 10.42 -3.38 -18.08
N LEU A 270 11.09 -3.99 -19.07
CA LEU A 270 12.46 -3.63 -19.43
C LEU A 270 12.48 -2.42 -20.36
N PRO A 271 13.35 -1.42 -20.10
CA PRO A 271 13.51 -0.28 -20.98
C PRO A 271 14.06 -0.72 -22.34
N PRO A 272 13.73 -0.01 -23.43
CA PRO A 272 14.16 -0.37 -24.78
C PRO A 272 15.68 -0.25 -24.98
N GLU A 273 16.35 0.53 -24.13
CA GLU A 273 17.79 0.74 -24.16
C GLU A 273 18.54 -0.46 -23.52
N PRO A 274 19.45 -1.14 -24.25
CA PRO A 274 20.13 -2.35 -23.78
C PRO A 274 20.89 -2.19 -22.45
N ASP A 275 21.53 -1.04 -22.25
CA ASP A 275 22.30 -0.76 -21.02
C ASP A 275 21.39 -0.52 -19.82
N ALA A 276 20.26 0.16 -20.02
CA ALA A 276 19.25 0.36 -18.99
C ALA A 276 18.57 -0.98 -18.63
N ALA A 277 18.27 -1.81 -19.64
CA ALA A 277 17.69 -3.14 -19.44
C ALA A 277 18.64 -4.07 -18.67
N THR A 278 19.95 -3.98 -18.96
CA THR A 278 20.98 -4.75 -18.25
C THR A 278 21.12 -4.32 -16.79
N ARG A 279 21.10 -3.00 -16.51
CA ARG A 279 21.12 -2.48 -15.13
C ARG A 279 19.89 -2.94 -14.34
N GLN A 280 18.70 -2.81 -14.92
CA GLN A 280 17.45 -3.20 -14.27
C GLN A 280 17.35 -4.72 -14.06
N SER A 281 17.81 -5.52 -15.03
CA SER A 281 17.91 -6.98 -14.87
C SER A 281 18.88 -7.40 -13.77
N ARG A 282 19.99 -6.67 -13.60
CA ARG A 282 20.96 -6.93 -12.51
C ARG A 282 20.38 -6.58 -11.16
N ALA A 283 19.72 -5.42 -11.03
CA ALA A 283 19.02 -5.02 -9.81
C ALA A 283 17.96 -6.06 -9.41
N LEU A 284 17.22 -6.60 -10.40
CA LEU A 284 16.25 -7.67 -10.17
C LEU A 284 16.93 -8.95 -9.62
N LYS A 285 18.09 -9.33 -10.19
CA LYS A 285 18.86 -10.50 -9.73
C LYS A 285 19.43 -10.33 -8.32
N GLU A 286 19.83 -9.12 -7.95
CA GLU A 286 20.35 -8.83 -6.61
C GLU A 286 19.24 -8.88 -5.56
N GLN A 287 18.05 -8.36 -5.90
CA GLN A 287 16.87 -8.48 -5.03
C GLN A 287 16.37 -9.92 -4.87
N LEU A 288 16.67 -10.82 -5.80
CA LEU A 288 16.36 -12.27 -5.71
C LEU A 288 17.31 -13.06 -4.80
N LYS A 289 18.41 -12.46 -4.31
CA LYS A 289 19.40 -13.11 -3.43
C LYS A 289 19.28 -12.70 -1.95
N ALA A 290 18.40 -11.75 -1.63
CA ALA A 290 18.12 -11.27 -0.28
C ALA A 290 16.84 -11.91 0.27
#